data_AF-A0A8S9LN60-F1
#
_entry.id   AF-A0A8S9LN60-F1
#
_cell.length_a   1.000
_cell.length_b   1.000
_cell.length_c   1.000
_cell.angle_alpha   90.00
_cell.angle_beta   90.00
_cell.angle_gamma   90.00
#
_symmetry.space_group_name_H-M   'P 1'
#
loop_
_entity.id
_entity.type
_entity.pdbx_description
1 polymer ?
#
loop_
_entity_poly.entity_id
_entity_poly.type
_entity_poly.pdbx_seq_one_letter_code
_entity_poly.pdbx_strand_id
1 'polypeptide(L)'
;MDKKKMEFSPSELAVYVDLICQTKGIDVAEECFNQVEPVFDRTNTRAKNWPAFASIVARILQYDKKYGLGAERPLLGCRFRKTV
;
A
#
# COMPACT_ATOMS: atom_id res chain seq x y z
N MET A 1 10.92 16.57 13.34
CA MET A 1 9.89 16.27 12.33
C MET A 1 8.61 15.95 13.08
N ASP A 2 7.83 16.98 13.38
CA ASP A 2 6.48 16.83 13.92
C ASP A 2 5.67 16.03 12.91
N LYS A 3 5.46 14.75 13.20
CA LYS A 3 4.57 13.89 12.43
C LYS A 3 3.16 14.40 12.70
N LYS A 4 2.76 15.41 11.94
CA LYS A 4 1.37 15.88 11.87
C LYS A 4 0.54 14.62 11.65
N LYS A 5 -0.19 14.17 12.66
CA LYS A 5 -1.06 13.01 12.57
C LYS A 5 -2.04 13.32 11.46
N MET A 6 -1.79 12.76 10.28
CA MET A 6 -2.64 12.95 9.13
C MET A 6 -3.81 12.02 9.36
N GLU A 7 -4.89 12.58 9.90
CA GLU A 7 -6.13 11.84 10.12
C GLU A 7 -6.80 11.63 8.76
N PHE A 8 -6.45 10.54 8.09
CA PHE A 8 -7.23 10.07 6.95
C PHE A 8 -8.50 9.39 7.46
N SER A 9 -9.63 9.61 6.80
CA SER A 9 -10.73 8.67 6.94
C SER A 9 -10.33 7.30 6.35
N PRO A 10 -10.95 6.20 6.81
CA PRO A 10 -10.60 4.86 6.31
C PRO A 10 -10.75 4.71 4.79
N SER A 11 -11.74 5.37 4.20
CA SER A 11 -11.96 5.39 2.75
C SER A 11 -10.85 6.16 2.02
N GLU A 12 -10.42 7.30 2.56
CA GLU A 12 -9.31 8.07 1.98
C GLU A 12 -7.99 7.32 2.09
N LEU A 13 -7.74 6.65 3.22
CA LEU A 13 -6.55 5.82 3.40
C LEU A 13 -6.52 4.69 2.37
N ALA A 14 -7.67 4.06 2.08
CA ALA A 14 -7.74 2.99 1.08
C ALA A 14 -7.40 3.48 -0.34
N VAL A 15 -7.92 4.64 -0.73
CA VAL A 15 -7.60 5.27 -2.02
C VAL A 15 -6.13 5.65 -2.09
N TYR A 16 -5.61 6.26 -1.02
CA TYR A 16 -4.22 6.72 -0.97
C TYR A 16 -3.22 5.56 -1.04
N VAL A 17 -3.47 4.50 -0.28
CA VAL A 17 -2.64 3.28 -0.27
C VAL A 17 -2.68 2.59 -1.63
N ASP A 18 -3.84 2.48 -2.29
CA ASP A 18 -3.90 1.91 -3.64
C ASP A 18 -3.14 2.77 -4.66
N LEU A 19 -3.22 4.10 -4.57
CA LEU A 19 -2.43 5.00 -5.42
C LEU A 19 -0.91 4.84 -5.19
N ILE A 20 -0.47 4.68 -3.94
CA ILE A 20 0.94 4.41 -3.63
C ILE A 20 1.37 3.06 -4.20
N CYS A 21 0.56 2.01 -4.02
CA CYS A 21 0.81 0.69 -4.61
C CYS A 21 1.05 0.79 -6.13
N GLN A 22 0.23 1.58 -6.84
CA GLN A 22 0.32 1.75 -8.28
C GLN A 22 1.53 2.60 -8.73
N THR A 23 1.89 3.61 -7.95
CA THR A 23 2.88 4.63 -8.37
C THR A 23 4.30 4.39 -7.85
N LYS A 24 4.42 3.91 -6.60
CA LYS A 24 5.70 3.71 -5.90
C LYS A 24 6.00 2.24 -5.60
N GLY A 25 4.97 1.40 -5.58
CA GLY A 25 5.07 -0.01 -5.32
C GLY A 25 4.50 -0.42 -3.96
N ILE A 26 4.40 -1.74 -3.78
CA ILE A 26 3.73 -2.38 -2.65
C ILE A 26 4.46 -2.08 -1.33
N ASP A 27 5.79 -2.15 -1.31
CA ASP A 27 6.58 -1.99 -0.08
C ASP A 27 6.38 -0.59 0.54
N VAL A 28 6.35 0.44 -0.31
CA VAL A 28 6.11 1.82 0.13
C VAL A 28 4.67 1.99 0.63
N ALA A 29 3.71 1.29 0.04
CA ALA A 29 2.32 1.31 0.49
C ALA A 29 2.14 0.62 1.84
N GLU A 30 2.82 -0.51 2.07
CA GLU A 30 2.88 -1.18 3.38
C GLU A 30 3.47 -0.27 4.46
N GLU A 31 4.58 0.40 4.15
CA GLU A 31 5.21 1.34 5.08
C GLU A 31 4.26 2.51 5.42
N CYS A 32 3.65 3.13 4.41
CA CYS A 32 2.67 4.20 4.63
C CYS A 32 1.48 3.74 5.48
N PHE A 33 0.92 2.56 5.20
CA PHE A 33 -0.17 2.00 5.99
C PHE A 33 0.25 1.78 7.44
N ASN A 34 1.42 1.18 7.70
CA ASN A 34 1.92 0.96 9.05
C ASN A 34 2.24 2.26 9.81
N GLN A 35 2.58 3.34 9.11
CA GLN A 35 2.78 4.65 9.74
C GLN A 35 1.46 5.28 10.20
N VAL A 36 0.37 5.09 9.45
CA VAL A 36 -0.96 5.62 9.79
C VAL A 36 -1.66 4.71 10.81
N GLU A 37 -1.56 3.39 10.62
CA GLU A 37 -2.25 2.35 11.39
C GLU A 37 -1.26 1.32 11.99
N PRO A 38 -0.39 1.74 12.94
CA PRO A 38 0.66 0.86 13.48
C PRO A 38 0.13 -0.30 14.34
N VAL A 39 -1.10 -0.18 14.86
CA VAL A 39 -1.75 -1.18 15.74
C VAL A 39 -2.81 -1.97 14.97
N PHE A 40 -2.73 -2.01 13.64
CA PHE A 40 -3.70 -2.71 12.82
C PHE A 40 -3.65 -4.22 13.06
N ASP A 41 -4.79 -4.77 13.52
CA ASP A 41 -4.97 -6.21 13.67
C ASP A 41 -5.46 -6.83 12.37
N ARG A 42 -4.58 -7.59 11.72
CA ARG A 42 -4.85 -8.32 10.47
C ARG A 42 -5.87 -9.45 10.63
N THR A 43 -6.19 -9.85 11.86
CA THR A 43 -7.22 -10.86 12.13
C THR A 43 -8.61 -10.25 12.30
N ASN A 44 -8.68 -8.94 12.54
CA ASN A 44 -9.93 -8.21 12.69
C ASN A 44 -10.45 -7.73 11.33
N THR A 45 -11.24 -8.58 10.68
CA THR A 45 -11.89 -8.27 9.38
C THR A 45 -12.89 -7.10 9.43
N ARG A 46 -13.28 -6.65 10.63
CA ARG A 46 -14.15 -5.49 10.86
C ARG A 46 -13.37 -4.22 11.21
N ALA A 47 -12.04 -4.25 11.16
CA ALA A 47 -11.23 -3.06 11.36
C ALA A 47 -11.63 -1.98 10.34
N LYS A 48 -11.75 -0.73 10.80
CA LYS A 48 -12.17 0.38 9.95
C LYS A 48 -11.28 0.51 8.71
N ASN A 49 -9.97 0.30 8.89
CA ASN A 49 -8.95 0.40 7.84
C ASN A 49 -8.69 -0.91 7.09
N TRP A 50 -9.54 -1.93 7.30
CA TRP A 50 -9.51 -3.17 6.53
C TRP A 50 -9.52 -2.96 5.01
N PRO A 51 -10.30 -2.01 4.44
CA PRO A 51 -10.29 -1.77 3.01
C PRO A 51 -8.90 -1.36 2.47
N ALA A 52 -8.15 -0.55 3.23
CA ALA A 52 -6.80 -0.14 2.84
C ALA A 52 -5.82 -1.31 2.89
N PHE A 53 -5.89 -2.13 3.94
CA PHE A 53 -5.09 -3.36 4.03
C PHE A 53 -5.43 -4.36 2.92
N ALA A 54 -6.72 -4.55 2.63
CA ALA A 54 -7.19 -5.43 1.57
C ALA A 54 -6.67 -5.00 0.18
N SER A 55 -6.59 -3.69 -0.09
CA SER A 55 -5.98 -3.17 -1.32
C SER A 55 -4.52 -3.60 -1.48
N ILE A 56 -3.72 -3.53 -0.40
CA ILE A 56 -2.32 -4.00 -0.41
C ILE A 56 -2.27 -5.50 -0.73
N VAL A 57 -3.03 -6.31 0.00
CA VAL A 57 -3.05 -7.77 -0.18
C VAL A 57 -3.48 -8.16 -1.59
N ALA A 58 -4.52 -7.52 -2.12
CA ALA A 58 -4.99 -7.76 -3.48
C ALA A 58 -3.90 -7.47 -4.53
N ARG A 59 -3.09 -6.43 -4.31
CA ARG A 59 -1.96 -6.09 -5.20
C ARG A 59 -0.82 -7.10 -5.08
N ILE A 60 -0.51 -7.57 -3.87
CA ILE A 60 0.48 -8.65 -3.65
C ILE A 60 0.07 -9.90 -4.43
N LEU A 61 -1.18 -10.34 -4.28
CA LEU A 61 -1.68 -11.53 -4.97
C LEU A 61 -1.66 -11.38 -6.50
N GLN A 62 -1.99 -10.19 -7.02
CA GLN A 62 -1.89 -9.91 -8.46
C GLN A 62 -0.44 -9.95 -8.95
N TYR A 63 0.50 -9.43 -8.14
CA TYR A 63 1.91 -9.44 -8.44
C TYR A 63 2.45 -10.88 -8.47
N ASP A 64 2.16 -11.67 -7.43
CA ASP A 64 2.58 -13.08 -7.33
C ASP A 64 2.02 -13.92 -8.49
N LYS A 65 0.76 -13.68 -8.88
CA LYS A 65 0.16 -14.34 -10.05
C LYS A 65 0.88 -13.98 -11.35
N LYS A 66 1.41 -12.76 -11.47
CA LYS A 66 2.03 -12.26 -12.70
C LYS A 66 3.51 -12.63 -12.82
N TYR A 67 4.24 -12.69 -11.70
CA TYR A 67 5.70 -12.84 -11.69
C TYR A 67 6.19 -14.14 -11.01
N GLY A 68 5.32 -14.88 -10.31
CA GLY A 68 5.67 -16.11 -9.58
C GLY A 68 6.04 -15.84 -8.11
N LEU A 69 5.85 -16.85 -7.25
CA LEU A 69 6.15 -16.78 -5.82
C LEU A 69 7.64 -16.49 -5.60
N GLY A 70 7.97 -15.37 -4.95
CA GLY A 70 9.35 -15.00 -4.62
C GLY A 70 10.09 -14.18 -5.69
N ALA A 71 9.40 -13.66 -6.71
CA ALA A 71 9.98 -12.63 -7.56
C ALA A 71 10.28 -11.37 -6.72
N GLU A 72 11.51 -10.85 -6.83
CA GLU A 72 11.88 -9.60 -6.17
C GLU A 72 10.90 -8.49 -6.58
N ARG A 73 10.18 -7.93 -5.60
CA ARG A 73 9.25 -6.84 -5.83
C ARG A 73 10.05 -5.66 -6.39
N PRO A 74 9.84 -5.22 -7.64
CA PRO A 74 10.49 -4.03 -8.13
C PRO A 74 9.91 -2.90 -7.31
N LEU A 75 10.75 -2.29 -6.47
CA LEU A 75 10.55 -0.91 -6.07
C LEU A 75 10.41 -0.15 -7.38
N LEU A 76 9.17 0.19 -7.74
CA LEU A 76 8.86 1.02 -8.90
C LEU A 76 9.30 2.44 -8.57
N GLY A 77 10.61 2.61 -8.39
CA GLY A 77 11.29 3.87 -8.44
C GLY A 77 11.10 4.41 -9.84
N CYS A 78 10.12 5.30 -9.97
CA CYS A 78 10.11 6.33 -10.99
C CYS A 78 10.21 5.83 -12.44
N ARG A 79 9.13 5.25 -12.99
CA ARG A 79 8.86 5.44 -14.43
C ARG A 79 8.21 6.80 -14.67
N PHE A 80 8.97 7.87 -14.38
CA PHE A 80 8.77 9.10 -15.14
C PHE A 80 9.21 8.77 -16.56
N ARG A 81 8.24 8.75 -17.49
CA ARG A 81 8.52 8.68 -18.93
C ARG A 81 9.53 9.79 -19.25
N LYS A 82 10.78 9.43 -19.53
CA LYS A 82 11.57 10.22 -20.47
C LYS A 82 11.03 9.87 -21.84
N THR A 83 10.04 10.65 -22.27
CA THR A 83 9.80 10.82 -23.70
C THR A 83 11.05 11.47 -24.27
N VAL A 84 11.63 10.79 -25.24
CA VAL A 84 12.81 11.20 -26.02
C VAL A 84 12.49 12.47 -26.81
#